data_AF-A0A534G9V3-F1
#
_entry.id   AF-A0A534G9V3-F1
#
_cell.length_a   1.000
_cell.length_b   1.000
_cell.length_c   1.000
_cell.angle_alpha   90.00
_cell.angle_beta   90.00
_cell.angle_gamma   90.00
#
_symmetry.space_group_name_H-M   'P 1'
#
loop_
_entity.id
_entity.type
_entity.pdbx_description
1 polymer ?
#
loop_
_entity_poly.entity_id
_entity_poly.type
_entity_poly.pdbx_seq_one_letter_code
_entity_poly.pdbx_strand_id
1 'polypeptide(L)'
;LSSNQLTMTQELIANMLGVRREGVTEAAGKLDKLGVIRYTRGQITVLDRPRLEQLCCECYAVVKRESDRLLPRQAVQSDDFDADVNEPVSIASNLLPAR
;
A
#
# COMPACT_ATOMS: atom_id res chain seq x y z
N LEU A 1 0.46 -7.69 -9.13
CA LEU A 1 1.03 -7.38 -7.80
C LEU A 1 1.72 -8.61 -7.22
N SER A 2 2.97 -8.88 -7.62
CA SER A 2 3.82 -9.94 -7.05
C SER A 2 4.54 -9.50 -5.77
N SER A 3 4.51 -8.20 -5.45
CA SER A 3 5.06 -7.68 -4.20
C SER A 3 4.13 -8.02 -3.03
N ASN A 4 4.73 -8.54 -1.96
CA ASN A 4 4.07 -8.76 -0.67
C ASN A 4 4.18 -7.54 0.24
N GLN A 5 4.71 -6.42 -0.25
CA GLN A 5 4.92 -5.20 0.51
C GLN A 5 4.04 -4.07 -0.03
N LEU A 6 3.37 -3.39 0.88
CA LEU A 6 2.55 -2.21 0.64
C LEU A 6 3.12 -1.05 1.46
N THR A 7 3.62 -0.02 0.81
CA THR A 7 4.09 1.20 1.47
C THR A 7 2.95 2.21 1.50
N MET A 8 2.21 2.22 2.61
CA MET A 8 1.10 3.14 2.85
C MET A 8 0.79 3.25 4.35
N THR A 9 0.24 4.38 4.77
CA THR A 9 -0.18 4.61 6.16
C THR A 9 -1.58 4.08 6.42
N GLN A 10 -1.88 3.78 7.69
CA GLN A 10 -3.24 3.44 8.13
C GLN A 10 -4.24 4.56 7.85
N GLU A 11 -3.79 5.82 7.89
CA GLU A 11 -4.61 6.98 7.55
C GLU A 11 -4.98 7.01 6.07
N LEU A 12 -4.02 6.71 5.19
CA LEU A 12 -4.30 6.59 3.76
C LEU A 12 -5.30 5.46 3.48
N ILE A 13 -5.13 4.31 4.14
CA ILE A 13 -6.08 3.18 4.03
C ILE A 13 -7.47 3.56 4.54
N ALA A 14 -7.54 4.23 5.69
CA ALA A 14 -8.81 4.69 6.26
C ALA A 14 -9.54 5.64 5.30
N ASN A 15 -8.81 6.59 4.71
CA ASN A 15 -9.34 7.52 3.72
C ASN A 15 -9.82 6.80 2.44
N MET A 16 -9.06 5.84 1.92
CA MET A 16 -9.45 5.06 0.74
C MET A 16 -10.70 4.21 0.96
N LEU A 17 -10.86 3.65 2.16
CA LEU A 17 -11.99 2.80 2.52
C LEU A 17 -13.18 3.59 3.09
N GLY A 18 -13.05 4.90 3.31
CA GLY A 18 -14.08 5.73 3.95
C GLY A 18 -14.39 5.31 5.39
N VAL A 19 -13.45 4.68 6.09
CA VAL A 19 -13.60 4.19 7.46
C VAL A 19 -12.79 5.01 8.44
N ARG A 20 -13.04 4.83 9.74
CA ARG A 20 -12.27 5.49 10.79
C ARG A 20 -10.88 4.85 10.96
N ARG A 21 -9.87 5.68 11.27
CA ARG A 21 -8.47 5.25 11.47
C ARG A 21 -8.33 4.21 12.59
N GLU A 22 -9.14 4.32 13.64
CA GLU A 22 -9.12 3.40 14.78
C GLU A 22 -9.46 1.97 14.35
N GLY A 23 -10.45 1.82 13.46
CA GLY A 23 -10.85 0.51 12.94
C GLY A 23 -9.75 -0.13 12.09
N VAL A 24 -9.04 0.67 11.28
CA VAL A 24 -7.89 0.20 10.49
C VAL A 24 -6.73 -0.21 11.40
N THR A 25 -6.48 0.59 12.45
CA THR A 25 -5.42 0.31 13.43
C THR A 25 -5.69 -0.98 14.18
N GLU A 26 -6.93 -1.18 14.65
CA GLU A 26 -7.34 -2.37 15.37
C GLU A 26 -7.25 -3.63 14.48
N ALA A 27 -7.76 -3.55 13.24
CA ALA A 27 -7.67 -4.64 12.29
C ALA A 27 -6.22 -5.01 11.95
N ALA A 28 -5.38 -4.01 11.64
CA ALA A 28 -3.97 -4.21 11.38
C ALA A 28 -3.25 -4.85 12.58
N GLY A 29 -3.53 -4.38 13.80
CA GLY A 29 -2.95 -4.94 15.02
C GLY A 29 -3.38 -6.39 15.29
N LYS A 30 -4.64 -6.75 15.00
CA LYS A 30 -5.12 -8.13 15.11
C LYS A 30 -4.42 -9.04 14.11
N LEU A 31 -4.28 -8.62 12.86
CA LEU A 31 -3.63 -9.39 11.81
C LEU A 31 -2.11 -9.55 12.04
N ASP A 32 -1.46 -8.52 12.59
CA ASP A 32 -0.05 -8.54 13.00
C ASP A 32 0.18 -9.53 14.15
N LYS A 33 -0.68 -9.51 15.18
CA LYS A 33 -0.66 -10.49 16.28
C LYS A 33 -0.89 -11.94 15.83
N LEU A 34 -1.69 -12.13 14.78
CA LEU A 34 -1.92 -13.45 14.18
C LEU A 34 -0.76 -13.92 13.30
N GLY A 35 0.26 -13.07 13.09
CA GLY A 35 1.45 -13.38 12.29
C GLY A 35 1.18 -13.48 10.79
N VAL A 36 0.06 -12.93 10.32
CA VAL A 36 -0.38 -13.02 8.92
C VAL A 36 0.16 -11.85 8.09
N ILE A 37 0.28 -10.70 8.74
CA ILE A 37 0.96 -9.52 8.21
C ILE A 37 2.03 -9.06 9.21
N ARG A 38 2.96 -8.25 8.75
CA ARG A 38 3.87 -7.47 9.57
C ARG A 38 3.64 -6.00 9.31
N TYR A 39 3.37 -5.24 10.37
CA TYR A 39 3.25 -3.80 10.28
C TYR A 39 4.51 -3.11 10.80
N THR A 40 5.11 -2.22 10.00
CA THR A 40 6.26 -1.39 10.40
C THR A 40 6.00 0.00 9.86
N ARG A 41 6.16 1.05 10.67
CA ARG A 41 5.84 2.47 10.37
C ARG A 41 5.64 2.82 8.88
N GLY A 42 4.39 2.79 8.40
CA GLY A 42 4.02 3.15 7.02
C GLY A 42 4.22 2.05 5.96
N GLN A 43 4.49 0.82 6.38
CA GLN A 43 4.77 -0.33 5.55
C GLN A 43 4.06 -1.58 6.10
N ILE A 44 3.37 -2.28 5.21
CA ILE A 44 2.63 -3.52 5.49
C ILE A 44 3.28 -4.62 4.66
N THR A 45 3.76 -5.67 5.31
CA THR A 45 4.27 -6.86 4.63
C THR A 45 3.31 -8.02 4.86
N VAL A 46 2.83 -8.64 3.79
CA VAL A 46 2.02 -9.86 3.87
C VAL A 46 2.97 -11.05 4.03
N LEU A 47 2.85 -11.75 5.16
CA LEU A 47 3.68 -12.93 5.46
C LEU A 47 3.04 -14.19 4.90
N ASP A 48 1.71 -14.33 5.06
CA ASP A 48 0.96 -15.51 4.67
C ASP A 48 -0.34 -15.10 3.97
N ARG A 49 -0.31 -15.13 2.63
CA ARG A 49 -1.48 -14.82 1.80
C ARG A 49 -2.62 -15.81 2.00
N PRO A 50 -2.41 -17.14 1.90
CA PRO A 50 -3.48 -18.11 2.13
C PRO A 50 -4.20 -17.92 3.46
N ARG A 51 -3.46 -17.67 4.54
CA ARG A 51 -4.04 -17.44 5.85
C ARG A 51 -4.76 -16.10 5.95
N LEU A 52 -4.27 -15.07 5.26
CA LEU A 52 -4.98 -13.79 5.17
C LEU A 52 -6.32 -13.94 4.45
N GLU A 53 -6.35 -14.68 3.35
CA GLU A 53 -7.59 -14.93 2.59
C GLU A 53 -8.64 -15.68 3.42
N GLN A 54 -8.21 -16.58 4.32
CA GLN A 54 -9.11 -17.29 5.24
C GLN A 54 -9.71 -16.39 6.33
N LEU A 55 -9.04 -15.28 6.68
CA LEU A 55 -9.52 -14.32 7.68
C LEU A 55 -10.41 -13.23 7.07
N CYS A 56 -10.42 -13.10 5.74
CA CYS A 56 -11.28 -12.16 5.05
C CYS A 56 -12.75 -12.65 5.03
N CYS A 57 -13.69 -11.70 4.94
CA CYS A 57 -15.07 -12.05 4.64
C CYS A 57 -15.22 -12.60 3.22
N GLU A 58 -16.35 -13.27 2.97
CA GLU A 58 -16.80 -13.71 1.65
C GLU A 58 -16.80 -12.60 0.60
N CYS A 59 -16.92 -11.34 1.06
CA CYS A 59 -16.73 -10.11 0.30
C CYS A 59 -15.45 -10.13 -0.56
N TYR A 60 -14.35 -10.69 -0.04
CA TYR A 60 -13.05 -10.72 -0.71
C TYR A 60 -13.08 -11.61 -1.95
N ALA A 61 -13.78 -12.75 -1.89
CA ALA A 61 -13.87 -13.66 -3.03
C ALA A 61 -14.62 -13.04 -4.21
N VAL A 62 -15.65 -12.22 -3.93
CA VAL A 62 -16.41 -11.49 -4.95
C VAL A 62 -15.52 -10.44 -5.62
N VAL A 63 -14.82 -9.63 -4.83
CA VAL A 63 -13.92 -8.59 -5.35
C VAL A 63 -12.74 -9.21 -6.11
N LYS A 64 -12.14 -10.28 -5.60
CA LYS A 64 -11.04 -11.00 -6.26
C LYS A 64 -11.48 -11.55 -7.62
N ARG A 65 -12.65 -12.20 -7.67
CA ARG A 65 -13.21 -12.72 -8.93
C ARG A 65 -13.41 -11.62 -9.96
N GLU A 66 -13.99 -10.48 -9.56
CA GLU A 66 -14.21 -9.37 -10.48
C GLU A 66 -12.90 -8.69 -10.88
N SER A 67 -11.95 -8.55 -9.95
CA SER A 67 -10.60 -8.02 -10.23
C SER A 67 -9.84 -8.91 -11.22
N ASP A 68 -9.87 -10.23 -11.04
CA ASP A 68 -9.22 -11.19 -11.92
C ASP A 68 -9.85 -11.19 -13.32
N ARG A 69 -11.16 -10.93 -13.42
CA ARG A 69 -11.89 -10.80 -14.68
C ARG A 69 -11.54 -9.51 -15.42
N LEU A 70 -11.48 -8.38 -14.71
CA LEU A 70 -11.29 -7.05 -15.30
C LEU A 70 -9.82 -6.72 -15.55
N LEU A 71 -8.92 -7.22 -14.71
CA LEU A 71 -7.47 -7.00 -14.80
C LEU A 71 -6.76 -8.33 -15.08
N PRO A 72 -6.92 -8.90 -16.29
CA PRO A 72 -6.16 -10.09 -16.67
C PRO A 72 -4.68 -9.76 -16.54
N ARG A 73 -3.99 -10.52 -15.65
CA ARG A 73 -2.60 -10.33 -15.20
C ARG A 73 -1.70 -9.68 -16.25
N GLN A 74 -1.64 -8.36 -16.27
CA GLN A 74 -0.60 -7.64 -16.99
C GLN A 74 0.67 -7.76 -16.15
N ALA A 75 1.68 -8.44 -16.69
CA ALA A 75 3.02 -8.43 -16.15
C ALA A 75 3.59 -7.01 -16.34
N VAL A 76 3.24 -6.09 -15.44
CA VAL A 76 3.80 -4.74 -15.45
C VAL A 76 5.04 -4.73 -14.58
N GLN A 77 6.18 -4.47 -15.23
CA GLN A 77 7.50 -4.23 -14.67
C GLN A 77 7.45 -3.14 -13.60
N SER A 78 8.15 -3.41 -12.51
CA SER A 78 8.49 -2.46 -11.47
C SER A 78 9.60 -1.55 -11.98
N ASP A 79 9.26 -0.53 -12.76
CA ASP A 79 10.20 0.55 -13.07
C ASP A 79 9.53 1.86 -12.64
N ASP A 80 10.16 2.51 -11.64
CA ASP A 80 10.14 3.94 -11.33
C ASP A 80 8.82 4.57 -10.84
N PHE A 81 8.62 4.58 -9.52
CA PHE A 81 7.90 5.70 -8.88
C PHE A 81 8.59 6.05 -7.56
N ASP A 82 9.64 6.86 -7.67
CA ASP A 82 10.19 7.64 -6.56
C ASP A 82 9.08 8.48 -5.94
N ALA A 83 8.62 8.08 -4.75
CA ALA A 83 7.79 8.92 -3.91
C ALA A 83 8.68 9.96 -3.22
N ASP A 84 9.24 10.89 -3.99
CA ASP A 84 9.71 12.16 -3.47
C ASP A 84 8.50 13.10 -3.32
N VAL A 85 7.83 13.00 -2.17
CA VAL A 85 6.84 13.99 -1.75
C VAL A 85 7.49 14.81 -0.64
N ASN A 86 8.51 15.62 -0.96
CA ASN A 86 8.81 16.93 -0.34
C ASN A 86 10.16 17.52 -0.81
N GLU A 87 10.32 17.87 -2.08
CA GLU A 87 11.33 18.86 -2.51
C GLU A 87 10.62 20.20 -2.79
N PRO A 88 10.96 21.29 -2.07
CA PRO A 88 10.47 22.61 -2.43
C PRO A 88 11.03 22.96 -3.81
N VAL A 89 10.19 23.48 -4.71
CA VAL A 89 10.63 24.03 -6.00
C VAL A 89 11.62 25.16 -5.74
N SER A 90 12.90 24.78 -5.67
CA SER A 90 14.02 25.71 -5.68
C SER A 90 14.20 26.15 -7.12
N ILE A 91 13.61 27.31 -7.44
CA ILE A 91 13.94 28.05 -8.67
C ILE A 91 15.35 28.62 -8.45
N ALA A 92 16.37 27.76 -8.56
CA ALA A 92 17.76 28.18 -8.45
C ALA A 92 18.20 28.85 -9.76
N SER A 93 18.31 30.17 -9.69
CA SER A 93 19.44 30.93 -10.21
C SER A 93 19.72 30.89 -11.72
N ASN A 94 19.17 31.87 -12.45
CA ASN A 94 19.95 32.51 -13.51
C ASN A 94 20.84 33.59 -12.87
N LEU A 95 21.96 33.15 -12.31
CA LEU A 95 23.15 33.99 -12.17
C LEU A 95 24.35 33.14 -12.59
N LEU A 96 24.72 33.27 -13.86
CA LEU A 96 26.00 32.77 -14.37
C LEU A 96 27.15 33.49 -13.63
N PRO A 97 28.25 32.79 -13.30
CA PRO A 97 29.47 33.41 -12.81
C PRO A 97 30.45 33.65 -13.97
N ALA A 98 31.17 34.77 -13.94
CA ALA A 98 32.63 34.83 -14.18
C ALA A 98 33.14 36.28 -14.31
N ARG A 99 34.12 36.60 -13.47
CA ARG A 99 35.23 37.56 -13.65
C ARG A 99 34.93 39.04 -13.89
#